data_AF-A0A3S0TLD8-F1
#
_entry.id   AF-A0A3S0TLD8-F1
#
_cell.length_a   1.000
_cell.length_b   1.000
_cell.length_c   1.000
_cell.angle_alpha   90.00
_cell.angle_beta   90.00
_cell.angle_gamma   90.00
#
_symmetry.space_group_name_H-M   'P 1'
#
loop_
_entity.id
_entity.type
_entity.pdbx_description
1 polymer ?
#
loop_
_entity_poly.entity_id
_entity_poly.type
_entity_poly.pdbx_seq_one_letter_code
_entity_poly.pdbx_strand_id
1 'polypeptide(L)'
;MTLKNVKYVLIDENNEPIKNEDGSLDIKTAEIILENTAEVEEFNASNLENSNQQINELQTKNTELISQLEQQTMQLKQIEINNFNNSLTDNEEFKNVLLKSYDITDDIEVIKTHLQSVYDELIKVQIVNTGGVPKTDNKENNILDTDNVFNK
;
A
#
# COMPACT_ATOMS: atom_id res chain seq x y z
N MET A 1 55.49 22.78 13.44
CA MET A 1 55.78 22.95 14.88
C MET A 1 57.11 22.28 15.16
N THR A 2 58.06 23.02 15.73
CA THR A 2 59.38 22.51 16.12
C THR A 2 59.20 21.58 17.33
N LEU A 3 59.48 20.28 17.16
CA LEU A 3 59.51 19.32 18.27
C LEU A 3 60.55 19.79 19.28
N LYS A 4 60.11 20.36 20.41
CA LYS A 4 60.97 20.44 21.59
C LYS A 4 61.21 18.99 22.02
N ASN A 5 62.46 18.60 22.19
CA ASN A 5 62.83 17.32 22.82
C ASN A 5 62.37 17.36 24.29
N VAL A 6 61.11 17.05 24.55
CA VAL A 6 60.55 16.91 25.89
C VAL A 6 60.91 15.52 26.37
N LYS A 7 61.70 15.42 27.45
CA LYS A 7 61.97 14.16 28.15
C LYS A 7 60.99 14.04 29.31
N TYR A 8 60.31 12.91 29.38
CA TYR A 8 59.38 12.58 30.46
C TYR A 8 60.13 11.88 31.59
N VAL A 9 59.68 12.12 32.83
CA VAL A 9 60.26 11.54 34.03
C VAL A 9 59.12 10.96 34.85
N LEU A 10 59.30 9.74 35.35
CA LEU A 10 58.37 9.15 36.29
C LEU A 10 58.52 9.82 37.64
N ILE A 11 57.41 10.23 38.22
CA ILE A 11 57.35 10.87 39.54
C ILE A 11 56.50 9.98 40.43
N ASP A 12 56.97 9.73 41.65
CA ASP A 12 56.21 8.96 42.63
C ASP A 12 55.10 9.80 43.29
N GLU A 13 54.37 9.16 44.20
CA GLU A 13 53.30 9.78 44.98
C GLU A 13 53.76 10.92 45.91
N ASN A 14 55.06 10.98 46.25
CA ASN A 14 55.67 12.04 47.05
C ASN A 14 56.21 13.18 46.19
N ASN A 15 55.96 13.14 44.88
CA ASN A 15 56.42 14.12 43.91
C ASN A 15 57.95 14.09 43.66
N GLU A 16 58.60 12.95 43.94
CA GLU A 16 60.03 12.71 43.72
C GLU A 16 60.30 11.90 42.45
N PRO A 17 61.40 12.16 41.71
CA PRO A 17 61.73 11.38 40.51
C PRO A 17 62.08 9.93 40.83
N ILE A 18 61.44 8.99 40.13
CA ILE A 18 61.81 7.57 40.17
C ILE A 18 63.14 7.37 39.45
N LYS A 19 64.07 6.69 40.12
CA LYS A 19 65.44 6.46 39.65
C LYS A 19 65.75 4.97 39.55
N ASN A 20 66.65 4.62 38.64
CA ASN A 20 67.26 3.31 38.53
C ASN A 20 68.20 3.05 39.73
N GLU A 21 68.65 1.80 39.86
CA GLU A 21 69.59 1.38 40.91
C GLU A 21 70.92 2.17 40.89
N ASP A 22 71.33 2.70 39.74
CA ASP A 22 72.52 3.54 39.57
C ASP A 22 72.29 5.04 39.87
N GLY A 23 71.07 5.42 40.27
CA GLY A 23 70.66 6.79 40.55
C GLY A 23 70.31 7.63 39.32
N SER A 24 70.36 7.08 38.10
CA SER A 24 69.87 7.72 36.88
C SER A 24 68.34 7.73 36.82
N LEU A 25 67.73 8.64 36.05
CA LEU A 25 66.28 8.69 35.87
C LEU A 25 65.80 7.48 35.07
N ASP A 26 64.69 6.85 35.48
CA ASP A 26 64.08 5.74 34.74
C ASP A 26 63.27 6.25 33.53
N ILE A 27 63.99 6.75 32.53
CA ILE A 27 63.41 7.30 31.29
C ILE A 27 62.83 6.18 30.43
N LYS A 28 63.43 4.99 30.44
CA LYS A 28 63.02 3.88 29.57
C LYS A 28 61.63 3.36 29.93
N THR A 29 61.33 3.26 31.23
CA THR A 29 59.97 2.89 31.67
C THR A 29 58.96 3.98 31.30
N ALA A 30 59.32 5.25 31.41
CA ALA A 30 58.47 6.37 30.97
C ALA A 30 58.14 6.29 29.47
N GLU A 31 59.15 6.01 28.63
CA GLU A 31 59.00 5.85 27.17
C GLU A 31 58.06 4.70 26.82
N ILE A 32 58.23 3.53 27.44
CA ILE A 32 57.36 2.36 27.22
C ILE A 32 55.91 2.66 27.62
N ILE A 33 55.69 3.33 28.76
CA ILE A 33 54.34 3.70 29.20
C ILE A 33 53.67 4.62 28.18
N LEU A 34 54.40 5.63 27.68
CA LEU A 34 53.87 6.59 26.72
C LEU A 34 53.57 5.94 25.36
N GLU A 35 54.47 5.08 24.87
CA GLU A 35 54.27 4.31 23.64
C GLU A 35 53.04 3.41 23.75
N ASN A 36 52.95 2.61 24.82
CA ASN A 36 51.79 1.76 25.08
C ASN A 36 50.48 2.57 25.21
N THR A 37 50.54 3.76 25.83
CA THR A 37 49.36 4.62 25.96
C THR A 37 48.87 5.08 24.59
N ALA A 38 49.79 5.52 23.72
CA ALA A 38 49.46 5.93 22.36
C ALA A 38 48.87 4.77 21.54
N GLU A 39 49.47 3.57 21.62
CA GLU A 39 48.97 2.38 20.93
C GLU A 39 47.55 1.99 21.41
N VAL A 40 47.32 2.03 22.73
CA VAL A 40 46.00 1.74 23.32
C VAL A 40 44.96 2.78 22.91
N GLU A 41 45.32 4.06 22.87
CA GLU A 41 44.44 5.14 22.41
C GLU A 41 44.07 4.97 20.93
N GLU A 42 45.05 4.66 20.07
CA GLU A 42 44.82 4.39 18.65
C GLU A 42 43.91 3.16 18.45
N PHE A 43 44.19 2.07 19.17
CA PHE A 43 43.37 0.86 19.12
C PHE A 43 41.93 1.12 19.57
N ASN A 44 41.74 1.89 20.65
CA ASN A 44 40.42 2.24 21.16
C ASN A 44 39.66 3.16 20.20
N ALA A 45 40.33 4.15 19.60
CA ALA A 45 39.74 5.02 18.58
C ALA A 45 39.27 4.20 17.36
N SER A 46 40.11 3.29 16.86
CA SER A 46 39.78 2.41 15.73
C SER A 46 38.58 1.49 16.05
N ASN A 47 38.54 0.90 17.25
CA ASN A 47 37.41 0.07 17.66
C ASN A 47 36.11 0.87 17.80
N LEU A 48 36.19 2.10 18.29
CA LEU A 48 35.03 2.98 18.40
C LEU A 48 34.51 3.39 17.01
N GLU A 49 35.41 3.73 16.08
CA GLU A 49 35.06 4.04 14.70
C GLU A 49 34.39 2.86 14.01
N ASN A 50 34.96 1.66 14.12
CA ASN A 50 34.38 0.44 13.56
C ASN A 50 33.00 0.12 14.17
N SER A 51 32.86 0.24 15.49
CA SER A 51 31.58 0.04 16.18
C SER A 51 30.52 1.03 15.69
N ASN A 52 30.88 2.31 15.54
CA ASN A 52 29.97 3.34 15.02
C ASN A 52 29.56 3.05 13.56
N GLN A 53 30.48 2.58 12.73
CA GLN A 53 30.16 2.17 11.36
C GLN A 53 29.15 1.01 11.34
N GLN A 54 29.36 -0.03 12.15
CA GLN A 54 28.43 -1.16 12.26
C GLN A 54 27.04 -0.72 12.75
N ILE A 55 26.97 0.20 13.71
CA ILE A 55 25.71 0.77 14.19
C ILE A 55 24.96 1.49 13.07
N ASN A 56 25.66 2.31 12.28
CA ASN A 56 25.05 3.03 11.16
C ASN A 56 24.52 2.07 10.07
N GLU A 57 25.26 1.01 9.77
CA GLU A 57 24.83 -0.03 8.83
C GLU A 57 23.57 -0.76 9.33
N LEU A 58 23.52 -1.11 10.62
CA LEU A 58 22.36 -1.73 11.24
C LEU A 58 21.13 -0.81 11.24
N GLN A 59 21.31 0.48 11.54
CA GLN A 59 20.22 1.47 11.49
C GLN A 59 19.67 1.63 10.08
N THR A 60 20.54 1.66 9.07
CA THR A 60 20.15 1.74 7.67
C THR A 60 19.33 0.52 7.26
N LYS A 61 19.82 -0.70 7.55
CA LYS A 61 19.11 -1.95 7.28
C LYS A 61 17.77 -2.02 8.01
N ASN A 62 17.70 -1.52 9.24
CA ASN A 62 16.44 -1.52 10.01
C ASN A 62 15.39 -0.60 9.35
N THR A 63 15.82 0.58 8.90
CA THR A 63 14.94 1.51 8.17
C THR A 63 14.44 0.89 6.86
N GLU A 64 15.31 0.20 6.13
CA GLU A 64 14.94 -0.51 4.90
C GLU A 64 13.92 -1.63 5.17
N LEU A 65 14.14 -2.45 6.21
CA LEU A 65 13.22 -3.53 6.60
C LEU A 65 11.84 -2.99 7.01
N ILE A 66 11.79 -1.87 7.75
CA ILE A 66 10.53 -1.21 8.10
C ILE A 66 9.76 -0.80 6.82
N SER A 67 10.45 -0.17 5.87
CA SER A 67 9.84 0.23 4.59
C SER A 67 9.30 -0.97 3.79
N GLN A 68 10.06 -2.07 3.74
CA GLN A 68 9.62 -3.30 3.08
C GLN A 68 8.38 -3.91 3.75
N LEU A 69 8.32 -3.91 5.09
CA LEU A 69 7.15 -4.40 5.84
C LEU A 69 5.90 -3.55 5.59
N GLU A 70 6.04 -2.22 5.55
CA GLU A 70 4.94 -1.32 5.23
C GLU A 70 4.40 -1.56 3.82
N GLN A 71 5.30 -1.74 2.84
CA GLN A 71 4.93 -2.07 1.47
C GLN A 71 4.18 -3.40 1.36
N GLN A 72 4.69 -4.46 2.01
CA GLN A 72 4.03 -5.78 2.03
C GLN A 72 2.65 -5.72 2.69
N THR A 73 2.52 -4.94 3.77
CA THR A 73 1.24 -4.73 4.47
C THR A 73 0.21 -4.08 3.55
N MET A 74 0.61 -3.06 2.79
CA MET A 74 -0.27 -2.42 1.81
C MET A 74 -0.68 -3.39 0.69
N GLN A 75 0.25 -4.20 0.20
CA GLN A 75 -0.05 -5.21 -0.83
C GLN A 75 -1.04 -6.26 -0.34
N LEU A 76 -0.88 -6.74 0.90
CA LEU A 76 -1.81 -7.71 1.49
C LEU A 76 -3.24 -7.15 1.61
N LYS A 77 -3.39 -5.90 2.06
CA LYS A 77 -4.69 -5.21 2.10
C LYS A 77 -5.31 -5.09 0.71
N GLN A 78 -4.50 -4.79 -0.32
CA GLN A 78 -4.98 -4.72 -1.70
C GLN A 78 -5.45 -6.08 -2.22
N ILE A 79 -4.72 -7.16 -1.92
CA ILE A 79 -5.11 -8.53 -2.28
C ILE A 79 -6.44 -8.90 -1.61
N GLU A 80 -6.62 -8.57 -0.34
CA GLU A 80 -7.87 -8.81 0.39
C GLU A 80 -9.07 -8.08 -0.24
N ILE A 81 -8.90 -6.80 -0.58
CA ILE A 81 -9.93 -6.02 -1.29
C ILE A 81 -10.23 -6.64 -2.66
N ASN A 82 -9.21 -7.03 -3.42
CA ASN A 82 -9.40 -7.64 -4.73
C ASN A 82 -10.14 -8.98 -4.63
N ASN A 83 -9.80 -9.80 -3.62
CA ASN A 83 -10.47 -11.07 -3.37
C ASN A 83 -11.93 -10.86 -2.97
N PHE A 84 -12.22 -9.86 -2.14
CA PHE A 84 -13.59 -9.48 -1.80
C PHE A 84 -14.38 -9.06 -3.04
N ASN A 85 -13.81 -8.17 -3.87
CA ASN A 85 -14.46 -7.74 -5.11
C ASN A 85 -14.72 -8.90 -6.07
N ASN A 86 -13.75 -9.81 -6.24
CA ASN A 86 -13.92 -11.01 -7.05
C ASN A 86 -15.03 -11.90 -6.49
N SER A 87 -15.11 -12.05 -5.16
CA SER A 87 -16.20 -12.81 -4.53
C SER A 87 -17.58 -12.21 -4.81
N LEU A 88 -17.69 -10.88 -4.94
CA LEU A 88 -18.94 -10.22 -5.32
C LEU A 88 -19.26 -10.41 -6.81
N THR A 89 -18.26 -10.30 -7.68
CA THR A 89 -18.47 -10.46 -9.13
C THR A 89 -18.74 -11.92 -9.50
N ASP A 90 -18.21 -12.88 -8.77
CA ASP A 90 -18.42 -14.32 -9.03
C ASP A 90 -19.67 -14.86 -8.33
N ASN A 91 -20.33 -14.03 -7.51
CA ASN A 91 -21.57 -14.41 -6.83
C ASN A 91 -22.76 -14.35 -7.79
N GLU A 92 -23.05 -15.50 -8.40
CA GLU A 92 -24.21 -15.69 -9.28
C GLU A 92 -25.55 -15.41 -8.59
N GLU A 93 -25.68 -15.64 -7.29
CA GLU A 93 -26.91 -15.29 -6.55
C GLU A 93 -27.10 -13.77 -6.47
N PHE A 94 -26.03 -13.02 -6.18
CA PHE A 94 -26.04 -11.56 -6.17
C PHE A 94 -26.32 -10.98 -7.57
N LYS A 95 -25.67 -11.51 -8.61
CA LYS A 95 -25.97 -11.18 -10.01
C LYS A 95 -27.43 -11.43 -10.36
N ASN A 96 -27.97 -12.58 -9.97
CA ASN A 96 -29.36 -12.94 -10.24
C ASN A 96 -30.35 -12.05 -9.47
N VAL A 97 -30.03 -11.63 -8.25
CA VAL A 97 -30.84 -10.66 -7.51
C VAL A 97 -30.85 -9.30 -8.20
N LEU A 98 -29.69 -8.82 -8.66
CA LEU A 98 -29.60 -7.59 -9.46
C LEU A 98 -30.43 -7.72 -10.75
N LEU A 99 -30.24 -8.79 -11.53
CA LEU A 99 -30.99 -9.02 -12.77
C LEU A 99 -32.51 -9.09 -12.53
N LYS A 100 -32.96 -9.81 -11.49
CA LYS A 100 -34.38 -9.87 -11.11
C LYS A 100 -34.94 -8.51 -10.70
N SER A 101 -34.14 -7.65 -10.05
CA SER A 101 -34.60 -6.31 -9.69
C SER A 101 -34.76 -5.37 -10.89
N TYR A 102 -34.13 -5.69 -12.03
CA TYR A 102 -34.30 -4.99 -13.30
C TYR A 102 -35.25 -5.72 -14.28
N ASP A 103 -35.78 -6.88 -13.89
CA ASP A 103 -36.71 -7.63 -14.73
C ASP A 103 -38.09 -6.97 -14.69
N ILE A 104 -38.34 -6.12 -15.68
CA ILE A 104 -39.59 -5.38 -15.89
C ILE A 104 -40.52 -6.11 -16.87
N THR A 105 -40.24 -7.38 -17.19
CA THR A 105 -41.00 -8.16 -18.19
C THR A 105 -42.47 -8.29 -17.79
N ASP A 106 -42.74 -8.60 -16.52
CA ASP A 106 -44.09 -8.71 -15.98
C ASP A 106 -44.83 -7.37 -16.06
N ASP A 107 -44.16 -6.27 -15.71
CA ASP A 107 -44.72 -4.92 -15.80
C ASP A 107 -45.07 -4.54 -17.25
N ILE A 108 -44.21 -4.90 -18.21
CA ILE A 108 -44.46 -4.71 -19.65
C ILE A 108 -45.67 -5.53 -20.10
N GLU A 109 -45.83 -6.77 -19.63
CA GLU A 109 -46.95 -7.64 -19.99
C GLU A 109 -48.28 -7.11 -19.45
N VAL A 110 -48.29 -6.61 -18.21
CA VAL A 110 -49.45 -5.93 -17.62
C VAL A 110 -49.83 -4.69 -18.44
N ILE A 111 -48.86 -3.85 -18.80
CA ILE A 111 -49.10 -2.65 -19.62
C ILE A 111 -49.65 -3.02 -20.99
N LYS A 112 -49.08 -4.04 -21.66
CA LYS A 112 -49.56 -4.54 -22.96
C LYS A 112 -51.01 -5.00 -22.88
N THR A 113 -51.36 -5.76 -21.84
CA THR A 113 -52.73 -6.25 -21.62
C THR A 113 -53.70 -5.09 -21.40
N HIS A 114 -53.30 -4.09 -20.61
CA HIS A 114 -54.11 -2.90 -20.37
C HIS A 114 -54.32 -2.08 -21.65
N LEU A 115 -53.27 -1.86 -22.44
CA LEU A 115 -53.36 -1.17 -23.73
C LEU A 115 -54.28 -1.90 -24.71
N GLN A 116 -54.22 -3.23 -24.77
CA GLN A 116 -55.10 -4.02 -25.62
C GLN A 116 -56.56 -3.87 -25.17
N SER A 117 -56.84 -3.92 -23.87
CA SER A 117 -58.18 -3.72 -23.33
C SER A 117 -58.75 -2.33 -23.69
N VAL A 118 -57.93 -1.28 -23.56
CA VAL A 118 -58.33 0.09 -23.95
C VAL A 118 -58.59 0.19 -25.45
N TYR A 119 -57.75 -0.43 -26.27
CA TYR A 119 -57.93 -0.46 -27.72
C TYR A 119 -59.23 -1.17 -28.12
N ASP A 120 -59.54 -2.32 -27.52
CA ASP A 120 -60.76 -3.08 -27.76
C ASP A 120 -62.02 -2.28 -27.35
N GLU A 121 -61.96 -1.55 -26.24
CA GLU A 121 -63.05 -0.65 -25.82
C GLU A 121 -63.24 0.52 -26.77
N LEU A 122 -62.14 1.15 -27.23
CA LEU A 122 -62.20 2.22 -28.22
C LEU A 122 -62.83 1.75 -29.54
N ILE A 123 -62.50 0.54 -30.01
CA ILE A 123 -63.15 -0.08 -31.17
C ILE A 123 -64.65 -0.24 -30.95
N LYS A 124 -65.08 -0.77 -29.79
CA LYS A 124 -66.51 -0.92 -29.48
C LYS A 124 -67.24 0.42 -29.50
N VAL A 125 -66.66 1.45 -28.86
CA VAL A 125 -67.23 2.81 -28.86
C VAL A 125 -67.31 3.36 -30.28
N GLN A 126 -66.27 3.15 -31.11
CA GLN A 126 -66.28 3.59 -32.50
C GLN A 126 -67.37 2.90 -33.31
N ILE A 127 -67.55 1.58 -33.17
CA ILE A 127 -68.60 0.81 -33.85
C ILE A 127 -70.00 1.32 -33.48
N VAL A 128 -70.24 1.62 -32.21
CA VAL A 128 -71.52 2.18 -31.72
C VAL A 128 -71.76 3.58 -32.31
N ASN A 129 -70.72 4.42 -32.35
CA ASN A 129 -70.84 5.81 -32.82
C ASN A 129 -70.90 5.93 -34.35
N THR A 130 -70.41 4.95 -35.13
CA THR A 130 -70.45 4.98 -36.60
C THR A 130 -71.57 4.13 -37.23
N GLY A 131 -72.50 3.60 -36.43
CA GLY A 131 -73.65 2.86 -36.95
C GLY A 131 -73.28 1.50 -37.58
N GLY A 132 -72.21 0.86 -37.11
CA GLY A 132 -71.86 -0.51 -37.50
C GLY A 132 -70.91 -0.68 -38.68
N VAL A 133 -70.33 0.41 -39.23
CA VAL A 133 -69.27 0.30 -40.24
C VAL A 133 -67.93 0.68 -39.62
N PRO A 134 -66.98 -0.27 -39.43
CA PRO A 134 -65.61 0.07 -39.07
C PRO A 134 -65.00 0.87 -40.21
N LYS A 135 -64.50 2.08 -39.95
CA LYS A 135 -63.66 2.80 -40.93
C LYS A 135 -62.33 2.04 -41.04
N THR A 136 -62.21 1.14 -42.00
CA THR A 136 -60.94 0.54 -42.39
C THR A 136 -60.15 1.54 -43.21
N ASP A 137 -59.53 2.51 -42.56
CA ASP A 137 -58.48 3.32 -43.18
C ASP A 137 -57.14 2.89 -42.59
N ASN A 138 -56.34 2.25 -43.44
CA ASN A 138 -54.93 1.87 -43.31
C ASN A 138 -54.49 1.09 -42.06
N LYS A 139 -54.47 -0.25 -42.21
CA LYS A 139 -53.41 -1.07 -41.59
C LYS A 139 -52.07 -0.76 -42.24
N GLU A 140 -51.48 0.40 -41.96
CA GLU A 140 -50.03 0.42 -41.85
C GLU A 140 -49.70 -0.20 -40.51
N ASN A 141 -49.40 -1.50 -40.53
CA ASN A 141 -48.79 -2.21 -39.43
C ASN A 141 -47.46 -1.53 -39.12
N ASN A 142 -47.48 -0.53 -38.24
CA ASN A 142 -46.26 0.05 -37.70
C ASN A 142 -46.44 0.32 -36.22
N ILE A 143 -46.73 -0.74 -35.47
CA ILE A 143 -46.58 -0.74 -34.03
C ILE A 143 -45.76 -1.98 -33.69
N LEU A 144 -44.46 -1.72 -33.53
CA LEU A 144 -43.49 -2.49 -32.74
C LEU A 144 -42.93 -3.77 -33.39
N ASP A 145 -42.09 -3.57 -34.39
CA ASP A 145 -40.91 -4.41 -34.60
C ASP A 145 -39.92 -4.13 -33.44
N THR A 146 -40.10 -4.85 -32.33
CA THR A 146 -39.26 -4.73 -31.11
C THR A 146 -38.02 -5.63 -31.14
N ASP A 147 -37.76 -6.33 -32.23
CA ASP A 147 -36.69 -7.33 -32.31
C ASP A 147 -35.27 -6.71 -32.35
N ASN A 148 -35.15 -5.37 -32.26
CA ASN A 148 -33.86 -4.67 -32.45
C ASN A 148 -33.40 -3.75 -31.31
N VAL A 149 -34.06 -3.71 -30.14
CA VAL A 149 -33.69 -2.74 -29.09
C VAL A 149 -32.66 -3.28 -28.09
N PHE A 150 -32.39 -4.59 -28.05
CA PHE A 150 -31.49 -5.20 -27.04
C PHE A 150 -30.11 -5.65 -27.53
N ASN A 151 -29.73 -5.39 -28.78
CA ASN A 151 -28.35 -5.61 -29.25
C ASN A 151 -27.59 -4.28 -29.40
N LYS A 152 -27.02 -3.80 -28.29
CA LYS A 152 -25.87 -2.88 -28.32
C LYS A 152 -25.06 -2.95 -27.04
#